data_AF-L5LD60-F1
#
_entry.id   AF-L5LD60-F1
#
_cell.length_a   1.000
_cell.length_b   1.000
_cell.length_c   1.000
_cell.angle_alpha   90.00
_cell.angle_beta   90.00
_cell.angle_gamma   90.00
#
_symmetry.space_group_name_H-M   'P 1'
#
loop_
_entity.id
_entity.type
_entity.pdbx_description
1 polymer ?
#
loop_
_entity_poly.entity_id
_entity_poly.type
_entity_poly.pdbx_seq_one_letter_code
_entity_poly.pdbx_strand_id
1 'polypeptide(L)'
;PDFFRRVEGFFHCAPASWRTSWWRTSRPGRESEGGAEAEVGAGILRIIKPCDHVLSLSFPIWCHDGSWEVIQGYQVQHRQHHTPCRGGRYEHGEREMSWIADTCASTIGDYAINAHACGTGKPISPEMDLCYWLGSFPWNQKLHQ
;
A
#
# COMPACT_ATOMS: atom_id res chain seq x y z
N PRO A 1 -15.49 -16.49 11.51
CA PRO A 1 -14.77 -15.28 12.00
C PRO A 1 -14.60 -14.29 10.85
N ASP A 2 -14.73 -12.99 11.13
CA ASP A 2 -14.48 -11.91 10.17
C ASP A 2 -13.06 -12.02 9.57
N PHE A 3 -12.90 -11.66 8.30
CA PHE A 3 -11.60 -11.65 7.61
C PHE A 3 -10.59 -10.78 8.37
N PHE A 4 -11.02 -9.60 8.81
CA PHE A 4 -10.17 -8.69 9.58
C PHE A 4 -9.67 -9.35 10.88
N ARG A 5 -10.59 -9.94 11.66
CA ARG A 5 -10.25 -10.66 12.90
C ARG A 5 -9.38 -11.90 12.66
N ARG A 6 -9.50 -12.55 11.50
CA ARG A 6 -8.64 -13.67 11.12
C ARG A 6 -7.20 -13.20 10.90
N VAL A 7 -7.02 -12.07 10.22
CA VAL A 7 -5.70 -11.46 9.99
C VAL A 7 -5.11 -10.96 11.31
N GLU A 8 -5.91 -10.34 12.17
CA GLU A 8 -5.47 -9.94 13.53
C GLU A 8 -5.00 -11.12 14.37
N GLY A 9 -5.62 -12.30 14.20
CA GLY A 9 -5.22 -13.53 14.89
C GLY A 9 -3.73 -13.85 14.72
N PHE A 10 -3.17 -13.65 13.52
CA PHE A 10 -1.74 -13.86 13.28
C PHE A 10 -0.85 -12.91 14.10
N PHE A 11 -1.29 -11.66 14.31
CA PHE A 11 -0.58 -10.68 15.14
C PHE A 11 -0.73 -10.95 16.64
N HIS A 12 -1.81 -11.60 17.06
CA HIS A 12 -2.02 -12.02 18.45
C HIS A 12 -1.23 -13.28 18.81
N CYS A 13 -1.04 -14.19 17.85
CA CYS A 13 -0.22 -15.39 18.00
C CYS A 13 1.29 -15.12 17.91
N ALA A 14 1.71 -13.88 17.62
CA ALA A 14 3.12 -13.52 17.59
C ALA A 14 3.79 -13.79 18.97
N PRO A 15 4.83 -14.64 19.03
CA PRO A 15 5.47 -15.02 20.28
C PRO A 15 5.96 -13.80 21.07
N ALA A 16 5.81 -13.83 22.40
CA ALA A 16 6.34 -12.77 23.26
C ALA A 16 7.85 -12.56 23.07
N SER A 17 8.58 -13.63 22.74
CA SER A 17 10.01 -13.58 22.41
C SER A 17 10.34 -12.73 21.17
N TRP A 18 9.44 -12.68 20.18
CA TRP A 18 9.63 -11.84 19.00
C TRP A 18 9.56 -10.35 19.37
N ARG A 19 8.62 -9.97 20.26
CA ARG A 19 8.50 -8.57 20.73
C ARG A 19 9.77 -8.09 21.43
N THR A 20 10.33 -8.92 22.30
CA THR A 20 11.57 -8.59 23.03
C THR A 20 12.78 -8.53 22.10
N SER A 21 12.91 -9.48 21.17
CA SER A 21 13.99 -9.51 20.19
C SER A 21 13.95 -8.30 19.24
N TRP A 22 12.76 -7.98 18.71
CA TRP A 22 12.56 -6.84 17.83
C TRP A 22 12.88 -5.52 18.52
N TRP A 23 12.42 -5.33 19.76
CA TRP A 23 12.71 -4.13 20.54
C TRP A 23 14.22 -3.93 20.76
N ARG A 24 14.95 -4.98 21.14
CA ARG A 24 16.42 -4.93 21.32
C ARG A 24 17.14 -4.62 20.02
N THR A 25 16.68 -5.18 18.90
CA THR A 25 17.28 -4.92 17.59
C THR A 25 17.02 -3.50 17.12
N SER A 26 15.85 -2.95 17.44
CA SER A 26 15.43 -1.60 17.02
C SER A 26 16.11 -0.48 17.82
N ARG A 27 16.69 -0.79 18.99
CA ARG A 27 17.44 0.16 19.84
C ARG A 27 18.70 -0.49 20.41
N PRO A 28 19.76 -0.66 19.61
CA PRO A 28 21.02 -1.20 20.10
C PRO A 28 21.63 -0.23 21.14
N GLY A 29 21.98 -0.75 22.32
CA GLY A 29 22.74 0.00 23.34
C GLY A 29 21.95 0.56 24.52
N ARG A 30 20.66 0.26 24.66
CA ARG A 30 19.86 0.65 25.85
C ARG A 30 19.46 -0.60 26.62
N GLU A 31 20.09 -0.85 27.77
CA GLU A 31 19.66 -1.91 28.69
C GLU A 31 18.29 -1.55 29.29
N SER A 32 17.39 -2.52 29.36
CA SER A 32 16.05 -2.32 29.91
C SER A 32 15.92 -2.89 31.31
N GLU A 33 15.31 -2.11 32.20
CA GLU A 33 14.61 -2.62 33.37
C GLU A 33 13.51 -3.60 32.93
N GLY A 34 13.54 -4.82 33.47
CA GLY A 34 12.74 -5.94 33.01
C GLY A 34 11.24 -5.68 33.10
N GLY A 35 10.58 -5.49 31.96
CA GLY A 35 9.13 -5.33 31.85
C GLY A 35 8.68 -4.28 30.83
N ALA A 36 9.40 -3.16 30.76
CA ALA A 36 9.05 -2.03 29.88
C ALA A 36 9.14 -2.38 28.38
N GLU A 37 10.06 -3.26 27.97
CA GLU A 37 10.24 -3.66 26.57
C GLU A 37 9.00 -4.35 25.98
N ALA A 38 8.39 -5.26 26.77
CA ALA A 38 7.24 -6.03 26.35
C ALA A 38 5.98 -5.14 26.25
N GLU A 39 5.88 -4.14 27.12
CA GLU A 39 4.79 -3.17 27.13
C GLU A 39 4.90 -2.18 25.95
N VAL A 40 6.10 -1.65 25.67
CA VAL A 40 6.32 -0.76 24.52
C VAL A 40 6.11 -1.50 23.21
N GLY A 41 6.63 -2.73 23.09
CA GLY A 41 6.38 -3.57 21.92
C GLY A 41 4.89 -3.89 21.73
N ALA A 42 4.15 -4.12 22.82
CA ALA A 42 2.70 -4.28 22.76
C ALA A 42 1.99 -2.97 22.36
N GLY A 43 2.44 -1.81 22.85
CA GLY A 43 1.91 -0.49 22.48
C GLY A 43 2.07 -0.20 21.00
N ILE A 44 3.24 -0.47 20.43
CA ILE A 44 3.51 -0.28 19.00
C ILE A 44 2.64 -1.23 18.15
N LEU A 45 2.48 -2.49 18.56
CA LEU A 45 1.59 -3.41 17.87
C LEU A 45 0.11 -2.98 17.93
N ARG A 46 -0.32 -2.28 18.99
CA ARG A 46 -1.67 -1.71 19.05
C ARG A 46 -1.85 -0.59 18.03
N ILE A 47 -0.78 0.16 17.73
CA ILE A 47 -0.80 1.18 16.68
C ILE A 47 -0.79 0.53 15.30
N ILE A 48 -0.04 -0.56 15.10
CA ILE A 48 0.15 -1.26 13.80
C ILE A 48 -1.03 -2.17 13.39
N LYS A 49 -1.95 -2.48 14.30
CA LYS A 49 -3.13 -3.31 14.00
C LYS A 49 -4.24 -2.64 13.19
N PRO A 50 -4.82 -1.48 13.58
CA PRO A 50 -5.98 -0.91 12.90
C PRO A 50 -5.61 -0.24 11.57
N CYS A 51 -6.42 -0.34 10.52
CA CYS A 51 -6.13 0.44 9.30
C CYS A 51 -6.23 1.95 9.57
N ASP A 52 -5.28 2.74 9.04
CA ASP A 52 -5.26 4.19 9.26
C ASP A 52 -6.37 4.90 8.48
N HIS A 53 -6.63 4.48 7.24
CA HIS A 53 -7.68 5.08 6.41
C HIS A 53 -8.50 4.01 5.68
N VAL A 54 -9.82 4.18 5.72
CA VAL A 54 -10.81 3.38 4.98
C VAL A 54 -11.68 4.35 4.21
N LEU A 55 -11.62 4.29 2.88
CA LEU A 55 -12.45 5.08 1.99
C LEU A 55 -13.59 4.18 1.47
N SER A 56 -14.83 4.61 1.68
CA SER A 56 -16.02 4.00 1.09
C SER A 56 -16.66 5.02 0.16
N LEU A 57 -16.89 4.62 -1.08
CA LEU A 57 -17.47 5.46 -2.11
C LEU A 57 -18.73 4.78 -2.65
N SER A 58 -19.74 5.56 -2.95
CA SER A 58 -20.91 5.11 -3.68
C SER A 58 -21.20 6.13 -4.75
N PHE A 59 -21.08 5.75 -6.01
CA PHE A 59 -21.30 6.65 -7.14
C PHE A 59 -22.28 6.02 -8.13
N PRO A 60 -23.23 6.82 -8.65
CA PRO A 60 -24.13 6.36 -9.69
C PRO A 60 -23.42 6.33 -11.04
N ILE A 61 -23.69 5.30 -11.83
CA ILE A 61 -23.33 5.20 -13.24
C ILE A 61 -24.59 5.18 -14.09
N TRP A 62 -24.49 5.78 -15.27
CA TRP A 62 -25.55 5.72 -16.27
C TRP A 62 -25.32 4.51 -17.17
N CYS A 63 -26.26 3.57 -17.15
CA CYS A 63 -26.18 2.36 -17.94
C CYS A 63 -26.65 2.60 -19.39
N HIS A 64 -26.15 1.79 -20.33
CA HIS A 64 -26.53 1.90 -21.74
C HIS A 64 -28.01 1.63 -22.00
N ASP A 65 -28.68 0.93 -21.08
CA ASP A 65 -30.12 0.65 -21.11
C ASP A 65 -30.98 1.83 -20.62
N GLY A 66 -30.35 2.95 -20.23
CA GLY A 66 -31.02 4.13 -19.72
C GLY A 66 -31.41 4.06 -18.24
N SER A 67 -30.97 3.02 -17.52
CA SER A 67 -31.15 2.90 -16.08
C SER A 67 -29.98 3.52 -15.31
N TRP A 68 -30.23 3.84 -14.04
CA TRP A 68 -29.19 4.24 -13.09
C TRP A 68 -28.81 3.06 -12.21
N GLU A 69 -27.51 2.79 -12.10
CA GLU A 69 -26.97 1.80 -11.18
C GLU A 69 -26.00 2.47 -10.21
N VAL A 70 -26.09 2.15 -8.92
CA VAL A 70 -25.17 2.70 -7.90
C VAL A 70 -24.11 1.67 -7.58
N ILE A 71 -22.85 2.00 -7.85
CA ILE A 71 -21.70 1.14 -7.55
C ILE A 71 -21.11 1.53 -6.21
N GLN A 72 -20.85 0.53 -5.36
CA GLN A 72 -20.15 0.70 -4.09
C GLN A 72 -18.70 0.24 -4.22
N GLY A 73 -17.77 1.13 -3.86
CA GLY A 73 -16.34 0.88 -3.85
C GLY A 73 -15.75 1.07 -2.45
N TYR A 74 -14.72 0.29 -2.14
CA TYR A 74 -13.96 0.41 -0.89
C TYR A 74 -12.46 0.38 -1.19
N GLN A 75 -11.71 1.30 -0.59
CA GLN A 75 -10.25 1.32 -0.63
C GLN A 75 -9.72 1.50 0.79
N VAL A 76 -8.86 0.58 1.22
CA VAL A 76 -8.28 0.59 2.57
C VAL A 76 -6.79 0.81 2.48
N GLN A 77 -6.29 1.80 3.21
CA GLN A 77 -4.87 2.02 3.43
C GLN A 77 -4.54 1.56 4.84
N HIS A 78 -3.82 0.43 4.95
CA HIS A 78 -3.49 -0.15 6.23
C HIS A 78 -2.48 0.71 7.01
N ARG A 79 -1.48 1.27 6.31
CA ARG A 79 -0.37 2.01 6.91
C ARG A 79 0.25 3.02 5.97
N GLN A 80 0.76 4.12 6.52
CA GLN A 80 1.49 5.17 5.79
C GLN A 80 2.96 5.33 6.20
N HIS A 81 3.53 4.40 6.98
CA HIS A 81 4.94 4.44 7.38
C HIS A 81 5.93 4.41 6.20
N HIS A 82 5.49 3.90 5.04
CA HIS A 82 6.14 4.08 3.75
C HIS A 82 5.11 4.59 2.73
N THR A 83 5.44 5.67 2.03
CA THR A 83 4.61 6.29 0.99
C THR A 83 5.26 6.10 -0.39
N PRO A 84 4.47 5.81 -1.45
CA PRO A 84 3.02 5.66 -1.48
C PRO A 84 2.53 4.27 -1.01
N CYS A 85 1.31 4.23 -0.44
CA CYS A 85 0.65 2.97 -0.09
C CYS A 85 0.42 2.12 -1.34
N ARG A 86 0.88 0.86 -1.33
CA ARG A 86 0.65 -0.07 -2.44
C ARG A 86 -0.50 -1.01 -2.09
N GLY A 87 -1.49 -1.09 -2.98
CA GLY A 87 -2.64 -1.98 -2.82
C GLY A 87 -3.45 -2.07 -4.10
N GLY A 88 -3.93 -3.27 -4.40
CA GLY A 88 -4.80 -3.54 -5.54
C GLY A 88 -5.58 -4.83 -5.27
N ARG A 89 -6.79 -4.93 -5.80
CA ARG A 89 -7.54 -6.19 -5.80
C ARG A 89 -7.17 -6.93 -7.08
N TYR A 90 -6.76 -8.20 -6.95
CA TYR A 90 -6.26 -9.08 -8.03
C TYR A 90 -7.23 -9.30 -9.21
N GLU A 91 -8.38 -8.66 -9.22
CA GLU A 91 -9.45 -8.80 -10.21
C GLU A 91 -9.39 -7.73 -11.31
N HIS A 92 -8.46 -6.76 -11.22
CA HIS A 92 -8.25 -5.76 -12.26
C HIS A 92 -7.10 -6.20 -13.17
N GLY A 93 -7.44 -6.48 -14.43
CA GLY A 93 -6.48 -6.74 -15.50
C GLY A 93 -5.85 -5.46 -16.04
N GLU A 94 -5.03 -5.63 -17.08
CA GLU A 94 -4.28 -4.53 -17.70
C GLU A 94 -5.20 -3.41 -18.20
N ARG A 95 -6.38 -3.76 -18.71
CA ARG A 95 -7.35 -2.79 -19.24
C ARG A 95 -7.83 -1.81 -18.17
N GLU A 96 -8.28 -2.28 -17.01
CA GLU A 96 -8.76 -1.37 -15.97
C GLU A 96 -7.64 -0.48 -15.45
N MET A 97 -6.41 -1.02 -15.36
CA MET A 97 -5.24 -0.26 -14.94
C MET A 97 -4.87 0.85 -15.93
N SER A 98 -5.13 0.65 -17.24
CA SER A 98 -5.01 1.71 -18.24
C SER A 98 -5.99 2.83 -17.96
N TRP A 99 -7.29 2.55 -17.85
CA TRP A 99 -8.30 3.58 -17.62
C TRP A 99 -8.09 4.36 -16.32
N ILE A 100 -7.64 3.69 -15.26
CA ILE A 100 -7.30 4.36 -13.99
C ILE A 100 -6.15 5.36 -14.21
N ALA A 101 -5.11 4.95 -14.94
CA ALA A 101 -3.97 5.81 -15.20
C ALA A 101 -4.30 6.96 -16.13
N ASP A 102 -5.08 6.70 -17.18
CA ASP A 102 -5.49 7.69 -18.16
C ASP A 102 -6.37 8.75 -17.49
N THR A 103 -7.33 8.33 -16.65
CA THR A 103 -8.17 9.25 -15.88
C THR A 103 -7.34 10.08 -14.90
N CYS A 104 -6.39 9.45 -14.19
CA CYS A 104 -5.52 10.15 -13.25
C CYS A 104 -4.65 11.19 -13.96
N ALA A 105 -4.05 10.83 -15.09
CA ALA A 105 -3.15 11.70 -15.85
C ALA A 105 -3.87 12.81 -16.62
N SER A 106 -5.15 12.64 -16.94
CA SER A 106 -5.99 13.63 -17.67
C SER A 106 -6.86 14.52 -16.77
N THR A 107 -6.79 14.33 -15.44
CA THR A 107 -7.53 15.17 -14.50
C THR A 107 -6.60 15.73 -13.42
N ILE A 108 -6.37 14.96 -12.35
CA ILE A 108 -5.64 15.40 -11.15
C ILE A 108 -4.14 15.52 -11.46
N GLY A 109 -3.64 14.70 -12.38
CA GLY A 109 -2.23 14.55 -12.72
C GLY A 109 -1.77 15.30 -13.97
N ASP A 110 -2.59 16.20 -14.56
CA ASP A 110 -2.27 16.87 -15.84
C ASP A 110 -0.89 17.53 -15.88
N TYR A 111 -0.43 18.06 -14.75
CA TYR A 111 0.87 18.72 -14.61
C TYR A 111 1.93 17.85 -13.94
N ALA A 112 1.59 16.64 -13.51
CA ALA A 112 2.49 15.77 -12.77
C ALA A 112 3.30 14.88 -13.73
N ILE A 113 4.62 15.05 -13.73
CA ILE A 113 5.54 14.24 -14.55
C ILE A 113 5.42 12.72 -14.25
N ASN A 114 5.03 12.39 -13.03
CA ASN A 114 4.85 11.01 -12.56
C ASN A 114 3.38 10.55 -12.60
N ALA A 115 2.50 11.23 -13.34
CA ALA A 115 1.07 10.91 -13.36
C ALA A 115 0.79 9.44 -13.76
N HIS A 116 1.54 8.91 -14.73
CA HIS A 116 1.40 7.51 -15.13
C HIS A 116 1.93 6.51 -14.08
N ALA A 117 2.72 6.94 -13.10
CA ALA A 117 3.20 6.09 -12.01
C ALA A 117 2.12 5.83 -10.93
N CYS A 118 0.90 6.35 -11.09
CA CYS A 118 -0.19 6.20 -10.12
C CYS A 118 -0.72 4.76 -9.94
N GLY A 119 -0.38 3.83 -10.85
CA GLY A 119 -0.81 2.43 -10.79
C GLY A 119 0.20 1.49 -11.45
N THR A 120 0.18 0.22 -11.08
CA THR A 120 1.09 -0.82 -11.60
C THR A 120 0.30 -1.91 -12.32
N GLY A 121 0.85 -2.54 -13.36
CA GLY A 121 0.13 -3.56 -14.15
C GLY A 121 -0.65 -3.00 -15.34
N LYS A 122 -0.16 -1.90 -15.91
CA LYS A 122 -0.67 -1.32 -17.17
C LYS A 122 -0.23 -2.18 -18.35
N PRO A 123 -0.97 -2.18 -19.47
CA PRO A 123 -0.54 -2.87 -20.68
C PRO A 123 0.78 -2.27 -21.17
N ILE A 124 1.65 -3.12 -21.68
CA ILE A 124 2.90 -2.68 -22.33
C ILE A 124 2.52 -2.16 -23.71
N SER A 125 2.51 -0.83 -23.88
CA SER A 125 2.43 -0.23 -25.21
C SER A 125 3.81 -0.20 -25.87
N PRO A 126 3.91 -0.42 -27.19
CA PRO A 126 5.19 -0.38 -27.92
C PRO A 126 5.87 1.00 -27.92
N GLU A 127 5.16 2.06 -27.53
CA GLU A 127 5.68 3.44 -27.48
C GLU A 127 6.42 3.74 -26.15
N MET A 128 6.18 2.96 -25.08
CA MET A 128 6.86 3.13 -23.79
C MET A 128 8.26 2.48 -23.72
N ASP A 129 8.65 1.69 -24.73
CA ASP A 129 9.95 0.99 -24.74
C ASP A 129 11.15 1.95 -24.61
N LEU A 130 11.07 3.17 -25.15
CA LEU A 130 12.17 4.14 -25.05
C LEU A 130 12.33 4.72 -23.63
N CYS A 131 11.25 4.91 -22.88
CA CYS A 131 11.33 5.44 -21.52
C CYS A 131 11.76 4.37 -20.49
N TYR A 132 11.31 3.11 -20.64
CA TYR A 132 11.76 2.02 -19.77
C TYR A 132 13.23 1.63 -20.01
N TRP A 133 13.73 1.76 -21.25
CA TRP A 133 15.13 1.46 -21.58
C TRP A 133 16.10 2.52 -21.02
N LEU A 134 15.72 3.81 -21.04
CA LEU A 134 16.51 4.88 -20.42
C LEU A 134 16.46 4.84 -18.88
N GLY A 135 15.41 4.27 -18.28
CA GLY A 135 15.25 4.14 -16.83
C GLY A 135 15.88 2.90 -16.19
N SER A 136 16.44 1.97 -16.97
CA SER A 136 16.94 0.67 -16.48
C SER A 136 18.46 0.55 -16.37
N PHE A 137 19.22 1.66 -16.44
CA PHE A 137 20.65 1.64 -16.09
C PHE A 137 20.84 1.57 -14.56
N PRO A 138 21.73 0.71 -14.04
CA PRO A 138 21.58 0.10 -12.72
C PRO A 138 22.07 1.01 -11.60
N TRP A 139 21.15 1.44 -10.72
CA TRP A 139 21.47 2.13 -9.46
C TRP A 139 21.87 1.10 -8.40
N ASN A 140 23.05 0.52 -8.55
CA ASN A 140 23.74 -0.14 -7.43
C ASN A 140 25.26 -0.16 -7.65
N GLN A 141 25.92 0.94 -7.32
CA GLN A 141 27.34 0.88 -6.96
C GLN A 141 27.63 1.84 -5.81
N LYS A 142 27.86 1.21 -4.65
CA LYS A 142 28.58 1.69 -3.47
C LYS A 142 29.37 2.99 -3.68
N LEU A 143 29.00 4.03 -2.92
CA LEU A 143 29.93 5.06 -2.48
C LEU A 143 29.75 5.26 -0.97
N HIS A 144 30.35 4.33 -0.21
CA HIS A 144 30.93 4.67 1.08
C HIS A 144 32.45 4.66 0.90
N GLN A 145 33.08 5.68 1.49
CA GLN A 145 34.52 5.80 1.71
C GLN A 145 35.13 4.52 2.29
#